data_AF-A0A9X4MX82-F1
#
_entry.id   AF-A0A9X4MX82-F1
#
_cell.length_a   1.000
_cell.length_b   1.000
_cell.length_c   1.000
_cell.angle_alpha   90.00
_cell.angle_beta   90.00
_cell.angle_gamma   90.00
#
_symmetry.space_group_name_H-M   'P 1'
#
loop_
_entity.id
_entity.type
_entity.pdbx_description
1 polymer ?
#
loop_
_entity_poly.entity_id
_entity_poly.type
_entity_poly.pdbx_seq_one_letter_code
_entity_poly.pdbx_strand_id
1 'polypeptide(L)'
;MKRILISSMLMLSSFGFSQEFNIEKLEQSKSHIQAQIKSLNDSISVINKLISELKMKELQNKFNHSTLTSKVRKGANLKESPTPLGNIVADLEENEEVVIKDLKGDYLGVCAKTKCGYLSIMWVEKTEEINQFILAKEAEQKQLEELQAEQKLKEQKAEWAKIEKKYIQKYGKETYDKLKKGYYWIGMTEEMATISLGMPNDVNRTVGSWGVHEQWIYDNIYLYFENGKLSSYQN
;
A
#
# COMPACT_ATOMS: atom_id res chain seq x y z
N MET A 1 10.22 -26.23 -12.84
CA MET A 1 9.86 -25.61 -14.14
C MET A 1 8.62 -26.32 -14.69
N LYS A 2 7.42 -25.78 -14.45
CA LYS A 2 6.17 -26.32 -15.00
C LYS A 2 5.99 -25.75 -16.42
N ARG A 3 6.11 -26.61 -17.43
CA ARG A 3 5.81 -26.28 -18.83
C ARG A 3 4.30 -26.10 -18.96
N ILE A 4 3.85 -24.87 -19.22
CA ILE A 4 2.47 -24.60 -19.60
C ILE A 4 2.36 -24.94 -21.09
N LEU A 5 1.78 -26.11 -21.39
CA LEU A 5 1.36 -26.50 -22.73
C LEU A 5 0.15 -25.65 -23.12
N ILE A 6 0.36 -24.62 -23.95
CA ILE A 6 -0.73 -23.93 -24.63
C ILE A 6 -1.06 -24.76 -25.87
N SER A 7 -1.97 -25.72 -25.70
CA SER A 7 -2.53 -26.47 -26.82
C SER A 7 -3.67 -25.66 -27.44
N SER A 8 -3.35 -24.71 -28.31
CA SER A 8 -4.34 -24.02 -29.15
C SER A 8 -4.69 -24.90 -30.34
N MET A 9 -5.61 -25.85 -30.13
CA MET A 9 -6.17 -26.66 -31.20
C MET A 9 -7.25 -25.83 -31.92
N LEU A 10 -6.85 -25.16 -33.00
CA LEU A 10 -7.75 -24.52 -33.97
C LEU A 10 -8.49 -25.63 -34.74
N MET A 11 -9.61 -26.09 -34.18
CA MET A 11 -10.58 -26.90 -34.91
C MET A 11 -11.60 -25.96 -35.57
N LEU A 12 -11.27 -25.48 -36.77
CA LEU A 12 -12.26 -25.04 -37.75
C LEU A 12 -12.94 -26.29 -38.32
N SER A 13 -13.84 -26.90 -37.54
CA SER A 13 -14.74 -27.92 -38.08
C SER A 13 -15.99 -27.21 -38.63
N SER A 14 -16.11 -27.29 -39.94
CA SER A 14 -17.30 -27.04 -40.76
C SER A 14 -18.61 -27.42 -40.06
N PHE A 15 -19.43 -26.43 -39.74
CA PHE A 15 -20.85 -26.62 -39.47
C PHE A 15 -21.64 -26.11 -40.68
N GLY A 16 -22.42 -27.03 -41.26
CA GLY A 16 -23.34 -26.75 -42.34
C GLY A 16 -24.39 -25.70 -41.96
N PHE A 17 -24.82 -24.95 -42.96
CA PHE A 17 -25.93 -24.01 -42.91
C PHE A 17 -27.22 -24.72 -42.46
N SER A 18 -27.63 -24.47 -41.21
CA SER A 18 -29.05 -24.34 -40.80
C SER A 18 -29.09 -23.98 -39.31
N GLN A 19 -28.83 -22.72 -38.98
CA GLN A 19 -29.17 -22.17 -37.67
C GLN A 19 -29.66 -20.74 -37.87
N GLU A 20 -30.90 -20.48 -37.46
CA GLU A 20 -31.49 -19.16 -37.39
C GLU A 20 -30.54 -18.23 -36.61
N PHE A 21 -30.06 -17.17 -37.25
CA PHE A 21 -29.34 -16.11 -36.56
C PHE A 21 -30.34 -15.35 -35.67
N ASN A 22 -30.60 -15.88 -34.48
CA ASN A 22 -31.37 -15.18 -33.47
C ASN A 22 -30.47 -14.17 -32.75
N ILE A 23 -30.97 -12.94 -32.57
CA ILE A 23 -30.34 -11.84 -31.85
C ILE A 23 -29.78 -12.30 -30.50
N GLU A 24 -30.49 -13.20 -29.81
CA GLU A 24 -30.04 -13.74 -28.51
C GLU A 24 -28.69 -14.46 -28.61
N LYS A 25 -28.49 -15.28 -29.65
CA LYS A 25 -27.23 -16.03 -29.85
C LYS A 25 -26.07 -15.10 -30.22
N LEU A 26 -26.36 -14.03 -30.96
CA LEU A 26 -25.37 -13.00 -31.28
C LEU A 26 -24.98 -12.19 -30.04
N GLU A 27 -25.93 -11.84 -29.16
CA GLU A 27 -25.65 -11.17 -27.89
C GLU A 27 -24.85 -12.04 -26.93
N GLN A 28 -25.15 -13.35 -26.86
CA GLN A 28 -24.33 -14.30 -26.10
C GLN A 28 -22.89 -14.39 -26.64
N SER A 29 -22.73 -14.47 -27.95
CA SER A 29 -21.40 -14.51 -28.60
C SER A 29 -20.62 -13.21 -28.34
N LYS A 30 -21.29 -12.06 -28.43
CA LYS A 30 -20.72 -10.74 -28.10
C LYS A 30 -20.28 -10.66 -26.65
N SER A 31 -21.11 -11.10 -25.70
CA SER A 31 -20.77 -11.15 -24.27
C SER A 31 -19.55 -12.04 -24.00
N HIS A 32 -19.48 -13.20 -24.66
CA HIS A 32 -18.31 -14.08 -24.57
C HIS A 32 -17.03 -13.41 -25.09
N ILE A 33 -17.09 -12.78 -26.27
CA ILE A 33 -15.96 -12.05 -26.86
C ILE A 33 -15.54 -10.88 -25.95
N GLN A 34 -16.49 -10.15 -25.34
CA GLN A 34 -16.20 -9.09 -24.39
C GLN A 34 -15.47 -9.60 -23.14
N ALA A 35 -15.86 -10.77 -22.62
CA ALA A 35 -15.17 -11.41 -21.50
C ALA A 35 -13.73 -11.83 -21.89
N GLN A 36 -13.53 -12.32 -23.11
CA GLN A 36 -12.19 -12.65 -23.64
C GLN A 36 -11.31 -11.40 -23.78
N ILE A 37 -11.84 -10.31 -24.34
CA ILE A 37 -11.14 -9.02 -24.44
C ILE A 37 -10.69 -8.55 -23.06
N LYS A 38 -11.58 -8.63 -22.06
CA LYS A 38 -11.25 -8.27 -20.68
C LYS A 38 -10.08 -9.11 -20.15
N SER A 39 -10.15 -10.43 -20.30
CA SER A 39 -9.07 -11.33 -19.85
C SER A 39 -7.74 -11.08 -20.55
N LEU A 40 -7.77 -10.76 -21.85
CA LEU A 40 -6.57 -10.40 -22.61
C LEU A 40 -5.97 -9.07 -22.14
N ASN A 41 -6.82 -8.07 -21.86
CA ASN A 41 -6.36 -6.79 -21.32
C ASN A 41 -5.75 -6.94 -19.92
N ASP A 42 -6.33 -7.77 -19.06
CA ASP A 42 -5.76 -8.11 -17.75
C ASP A 42 -4.38 -8.78 -17.92
N SER A 43 -4.24 -9.67 -18.90
CA SER A 43 -2.97 -10.33 -19.23
C SER A 43 -1.92 -9.34 -19.76
N ILE A 44 -2.31 -8.40 -20.62
CA ILE A 44 -1.44 -7.32 -21.11
C ILE A 44 -0.95 -6.45 -19.94
N SER A 45 -1.83 -6.13 -18.98
CA SER A 45 -1.46 -5.39 -17.77
C SER A 45 -0.38 -6.11 -16.96
N VAL A 46 -0.53 -7.42 -16.75
CA VAL A 46 0.49 -8.25 -16.08
C VAL A 46 1.81 -8.25 -16.84
N ILE A 47 1.78 -8.42 -18.16
CA ILE A 47 2.99 -8.39 -19.01
C ILE A 47 3.69 -7.04 -18.92
N ASN A 48 2.95 -5.93 -18.95
CA ASN A 48 3.52 -4.59 -18.81
C ASN A 48 4.23 -4.40 -17.47
N LYS A 49 3.67 -4.93 -16.39
CA LYS A 49 4.33 -4.94 -15.07
C LYS A 49 5.65 -5.71 -15.11
N LEU A 50 5.66 -6.91 -15.70
CA LEU A 50 6.88 -7.72 -15.84
C LEU A 50 7.94 -7.03 -16.72
N ILE A 51 7.54 -6.37 -17.80
CA ILE A 51 8.46 -5.59 -18.65
C ILE A 51 9.10 -4.46 -17.83
N SER A 52 8.31 -3.72 -17.05
CA SER A 52 8.83 -2.65 -16.19
C SER A 52 9.81 -3.20 -15.15
N GLU A 53 9.49 -4.33 -14.51
CA GLU A 53 10.39 -4.99 -13.56
C GLU A 53 11.73 -5.44 -14.20
N LEU A 54 11.68 -5.95 -15.43
CA LEU A 54 12.90 -6.34 -16.17
C LEU A 54 13.76 -5.12 -16.56
N LYS A 55 13.13 -4.05 -17.05
CA LYS A 55 13.82 -2.78 -17.34
C LYS A 55 14.48 -2.21 -16.09
N MET A 56 13.78 -2.27 -14.95
CA MET A 56 14.31 -1.86 -13.66
C MET A 56 15.54 -2.68 -13.24
N LYS A 57 15.49 -4.01 -13.40
CA LYS A 57 16.65 -4.87 -13.13
C LYS A 57 17.83 -4.60 -14.05
N GLU A 58 17.57 -4.32 -15.32
CA GLU A 58 18.62 -3.93 -16.28
C GLU A 58 19.29 -2.62 -15.87
N LEU A 59 18.50 -1.62 -15.45
CA LEU A 59 19.01 -0.36 -14.91
C LEU A 59 19.80 -0.58 -13.61
N GLN A 60 19.28 -1.36 -12.67
CA GLN A 60 20.01 -1.71 -11.44
C GLN A 60 21.36 -2.37 -11.76
N ASN A 61 21.40 -3.33 -12.68
CA ASN A 61 22.66 -3.95 -13.10
C ASN A 61 23.63 -2.95 -13.75
N LYS A 62 23.11 -2.02 -14.56
CA LYS A 62 23.90 -0.93 -15.17
C LYS A 62 24.52 -0.01 -14.11
N PHE A 63 23.80 0.28 -13.02
CA PHE A 63 24.25 1.22 -11.99
C PHE A 63 24.99 0.58 -10.80
N ASN A 64 24.85 -0.73 -10.58
CA ASN A 64 25.58 -1.47 -9.54
C ASN A 64 27.09 -1.59 -9.83
N HIS A 65 27.48 -1.56 -11.10
CA HIS A 65 28.87 -1.35 -11.48
C HIS A 65 29.16 0.15 -11.34
N SER A 66 29.94 0.52 -10.33
CA SER A 66 30.09 1.87 -9.75
C SER A 66 30.72 2.94 -10.64
N THR A 67 30.26 3.08 -11.88
CA THR A 67 30.87 3.89 -12.94
C THR A 67 30.02 5.10 -13.32
N LEU A 68 28.84 5.29 -12.72
CA LEU A 68 28.02 6.47 -12.99
C LEU A 68 28.69 7.69 -12.35
N THR A 69 29.14 8.61 -13.21
CA THR A 69 29.74 9.87 -12.78
C THR A 69 28.94 11.05 -13.30
N SER A 70 29.10 12.18 -12.63
CA SER A 70 28.59 13.48 -13.08
C SER A 70 29.57 14.58 -12.70
N LYS A 71 29.48 15.71 -13.41
CA LYS A 71 30.19 16.93 -13.05
C LYS A 71 29.38 17.76 -12.07
N VAL A 72 30.11 18.46 -11.21
CA VAL A 72 29.57 19.33 -10.17
C VAL A 72 29.46 20.77 -10.66
N ARG A 73 28.38 21.45 -10.30
CA ARG A 73 28.17 22.88 -10.59
C ARG A 73 28.87 23.75 -9.54
N LYS A 74 29.23 24.97 -9.93
CA LYS A 74 29.88 25.94 -9.04
C LYS A 74 29.11 26.17 -7.74
N GLY A 75 29.82 26.17 -6.61
CA GLY A 75 29.25 26.46 -5.29
C GLY A 75 28.60 25.26 -4.61
N ALA A 76 28.90 24.05 -5.07
CA ALA A 76 28.42 22.81 -4.47
C ALA A 76 29.19 22.48 -3.17
N ASN A 77 28.43 22.11 -2.15
CA ASN A 77 28.98 21.60 -0.89
C ASN A 77 28.50 20.17 -0.68
N LEU A 78 29.45 19.28 -0.43
CA LEU A 78 29.20 17.91 -0.01
C LEU A 78 28.75 17.91 1.46
N LYS A 79 27.67 17.21 1.80
CA LYS A 79 27.06 17.20 3.13
C LYS A 79 27.09 15.82 3.80
N GLU A 80 27.07 15.79 5.14
CA GLU A 80 27.02 14.53 5.90
C GLU A 80 25.65 13.85 5.83
N SER A 81 24.59 14.64 5.69
CA SER A 81 23.20 14.17 5.63
C SER A 81 22.46 14.72 4.42
N PRO A 82 21.44 14.01 3.89
CA PRO A 82 20.65 14.43 2.73
C PRO A 82 19.61 15.50 3.12
N THR A 83 20.06 16.59 3.73
CA THR A 83 19.19 17.67 4.20
C THR A 83 19.85 19.03 3.96
N PRO A 84 19.07 20.13 3.78
CA PRO A 84 19.65 21.46 3.60
C PRO A 84 20.53 21.89 4.78
N LEU A 85 20.15 21.47 5.99
CA LEU A 85 20.85 21.76 7.25
C LEU A 85 22.01 20.79 7.55
N GLY A 86 22.29 19.83 6.68
CA GLY A 86 23.40 18.89 6.87
C GLY A 86 24.75 19.61 6.91
N ASN A 87 25.61 19.17 7.83
CA ASN A 87 26.98 19.66 7.99
C ASN A 87 27.77 19.48 6.69
N ILE A 88 28.64 20.45 6.39
CA ILE A 88 29.48 20.41 5.19
C ILE A 88 30.69 19.51 5.46
N VAL A 89 30.86 18.49 4.62
CA VAL A 89 32.01 17.56 4.59
C VAL A 89 33.16 18.15 3.78
N ALA A 90 32.84 18.78 2.65
CA ALA A 90 33.80 19.37 1.74
C ALA A 90 33.12 20.34 0.77
N ASP A 91 33.86 21.36 0.36
CA ASP A 91 33.55 22.14 -0.83
C ASP A 91 34.02 21.38 -2.07
N LEU A 92 33.23 21.45 -3.14
CA LEU A 92 33.54 20.81 -4.42
C LEU A 92 33.84 21.89 -5.46
N GLU A 93 34.84 21.63 -6.30
CA GLU A 93 35.20 22.55 -7.38
C GLU A 93 34.22 22.45 -8.55
N GLU A 94 34.06 23.55 -9.28
CA GLU A 94 33.26 23.55 -10.51
C GLU A 94 33.85 22.57 -11.52
N ASN A 95 33.00 21.75 -12.15
CA ASN A 95 33.35 20.65 -13.05
C ASN A 95 34.12 19.49 -12.41
N GLU A 96 34.27 19.44 -11.09
CA GLU A 96 34.80 18.27 -10.40
C GLU A 96 33.89 17.06 -10.67
N GLU A 97 34.50 15.91 -10.98
CA GLU A 97 33.79 14.68 -11.27
C GLU A 97 33.49 13.91 -9.98
N VAL A 98 32.24 13.49 -9.82
CA VAL A 98 31.77 12.73 -8.66
C VAL A 98 31.11 11.44 -9.09
N VAL A 99 31.34 10.37 -8.32
CA VAL A 99 30.70 9.07 -8.52
C VAL A 99 29.36 9.06 -7.80
N ILE A 100 28.29 8.77 -8.51
CA ILE A 100 26.94 8.66 -7.95
C ILE A 100 26.76 7.26 -7.35
N LYS A 101 26.21 7.20 -6.13
CA LYS A 101 26.05 5.96 -5.36
C LYS A 101 24.60 5.66 -5.04
N ASP A 102 23.82 6.66 -4.66
CA ASP A 102 22.46 6.48 -4.16
C ASP A 102 21.62 7.74 -4.36
N LEU A 103 20.31 7.65 -4.11
CA LEU A 103 19.38 8.77 -4.09
C LEU A 103 18.52 8.69 -2.82
N LYS A 104 18.45 9.80 -2.07
CA LYS A 104 17.60 9.95 -0.88
C LYS A 104 16.87 11.28 -0.95
N GLY A 105 15.58 11.24 -1.27
CA GLY A 105 14.83 12.46 -1.63
C GLY A 105 15.55 13.21 -2.74
N ASP A 106 15.75 14.51 -2.57
CA ASP A 106 16.41 15.37 -3.58
C ASP A 106 17.95 15.38 -3.49
N TYR A 107 18.54 14.41 -2.80
CA TYR A 107 19.99 14.33 -2.55
C TYR A 107 20.58 13.05 -3.12
N LEU A 108 21.62 13.20 -3.92
CA LEU A 108 22.46 12.10 -4.39
C LEU A 108 23.50 11.79 -3.32
N GLY A 109 23.64 10.51 -2.99
CA GLY A 109 24.83 10.01 -2.34
C GLY A 109 25.97 10.00 -3.36
N VAL A 110 27.04 10.73 -3.11
CA VAL A 110 28.16 10.89 -4.04
C VAL A 110 29.50 10.69 -3.35
N CYS A 111 30.52 10.28 -4.11
CA CYS A 111 31.90 10.25 -3.68
C CYS A 111 32.78 11.06 -4.63
N ALA A 112 33.53 12.02 -4.09
CA ALA A 112 34.57 12.81 -4.75
C ALA A 112 35.92 12.37 -4.19
N LYS A 113 36.77 11.73 -5.02
CA LYS A 113 38.06 11.17 -4.61
C LYS A 113 37.89 10.22 -3.40
N THR A 114 38.34 10.61 -2.21
CA THR A 114 38.23 9.84 -0.96
C THR A 114 37.10 10.29 -0.04
N LYS A 115 36.39 11.37 -0.38
CA LYS A 115 35.31 11.94 0.44
C LYS A 115 33.96 11.54 -0.13
N CYS A 116 33.08 11.00 0.71
CA CYS A 116 31.71 10.66 0.35
C CYS A 116 30.73 11.44 1.21
N GLY A 117 29.56 11.72 0.65
CA GLY A 117 28.49 12.44 1.33
C GLY A 117 27.28 12.61 0.43
N TYR A 118 26.46 13.60 0.74
CA TYR A 118 25.24 13.91 0.01
C TYR A 118 25.35 15.25 -0.70
N LEU A 119 24.87 15.30 -1.92
CA LEU A 119 24.85 16.50 -2.75
C LEU A 119 23.45 16.63 -3.36
N SER A 120 22.85 17.82 -3.31
CA SER A 120 21.53 18.02 -3.95
C SER A 120 21.62 17.75 -5.45
N ILE A 121 20.58 17.12 -6.02
CA ILE A 121 20.42 16.90 -7.46
C ILE A 121 20.56 18.19 -8.29
N MET A 122 20.37 19.37 -7.67
CA MET A 122 20.50 20.68 -8.32
C MET A 122 21.94 21.07 -8.59
N TRP A 123 22.91 20.49 -7.87
CA TRP A 123 24.33 20.82 -7.95
C TRP A 123 25.13 19.90 -8.85
N VAL A 124 24.48 18.98 -9.54
CA VAL A 124 25.11 18.11 -10.54
C VAL A 124 24.60 18.46 -11.95
N GLU A 125 25.41 18.13 -12.95
CA GLU A 125 24.97 18.12 -14.34
C GLU A 125 23.95 16.99 -14.56
N LYS A 126 22.79 17.32 -15.14
CA LYS A 126 21.71 16.35 -15.38
C LYS A 126 21.88 15.73 -16.76
N THR A 127 22.76 14.74 -16.87
CA THR A 127 22.86 13.93 -18.09
C THR A 127 21.67 12.99 -18.22
N GLU A 128 21.48 12.39 -19.40
CA GLU A 128 20.43 11.40 -19.61
C GLU A 128 20.59 10.21 -18.64
N GLU A 129 21.82 9.75 -18.42
CA GLU A 129 22.12 8.65 -17.50
C GLU A 129 21.75 8.99 -16.05
N ILE A 130 21.98 10.23 -15.62
CA ILE A 130 21.62 10.70 -14.28
C ILE A 130 20.10 10.78 -14.12
N ASN A 131 19.38 11.27 -15.14
CA ASN A 131 17.93 11.29 -15.11
C ASN A 131 17.35 9.87 -15.05
N GLN A 132 17.88 8.94 -15.86
CA GLN A 132 17.47 7.54 -15.82
C GLN A 132 17.79 6.88 -14.47
N PHE A 133 18.92 7.22 -13.86
CA PHE A 133 19.25 6.76 -12.50
C PHE A 133 18.25 7.26 -11.46
N ILE A 134 17.90 8.55 -11.49
CA ILE A 134 16.94 9.15 -10.56
C ILE A 134 15.58 8.47 -10.72
N LEU A 135 15.06 8.39 -11.95
CA LEU A 135 13.78 7.74 -12.24
C LEU A 135 13.76 6.27 -11.78
N ALA A 136 14.86 5.54 -11.99
CA ALA A 136 15.00 4.18 -11.52
C ALA A 136 14.93 4.09 -9.98
N LYS A 137 15.68 4.94 -9.28
CA LYS A 137 15.70 4.94 -7.81
C LYS A 137 14.36 5.33 -7.20
N GLU A 138 13.67 6.31 -7.79
CA GLU A 138 12.31 6.68 -7.37
C GLU A 138 11.31 5.54 -7.59
N ALA A 139 11.37 4.84 -8.73
CA ALA A 139 10.52 3.70 -9.01
C ALA A 139 10.78 2.52 -8.05
N GLU A 140 12.05 2.24 -7.74
CA GLU A 140 12.47 1.23 -6.76
C GLU A 140 11.92 1.57 -5.36
N GLN A 141 12.07 2.81 -4.92
CA GLN A 141 11.56 3.28 -3.64
C GLN A 141 10.03 3.15 -3.55
N LYS A 142 9.31 3.58 -4.59
CA LYS A 142 7.86 3.45 -4.66
C LYS A 142 7.41 1.99 -4.60
N GLN A 143 8.09 1.10 -5.32
CA GLN A 143 7.78 -0.33 -5.28
C GLN A 143 8.00 -0.93 -3.89
N LEU A 144 9.07 -0.51 -3.21
CA LEU A 144 9.32 -0.94 -1.83
C LEU A 144 8.22 -0.47 -0.88
N GLU A 145 7.77 0.78 -1.00
CA GLU A 145 6.67 1.33 -0.20
C GLU A 145 5.34 0.60 -0.44
N GLU A 146 5.02 0.30 -1.70
CA GLU A 146 3.83 -0.49 -2.06
C GLU A 146 3.87 -1.89 -1.44
N LEU A 147 5.02 -2.57 -1.49
CA LEU A 147 5.21 -3.89 -0.87
C LEU A 147 5.06 -3.82 0.66
N GLN A 148 5.64 -2.80 1.30
CA GLN A 148 5.50 -2.59 2.74
C GLN A 148 4.04 -2.32 3.13
N ALA A 149 3.33 -1.51 2.35
CA ALA A 149 1.91 -1.23 2.57
C ALA A 149 1.05 -2.50 2.42
N GLU A 150 1.32 -3.33 1.40
CA GLU A 150 0.63 -4.61 1.19
C GLU A 150 0.87 -5.58 2.37
N GLN A 151 2.12 -5.69 2.83
CA GLN A 151 2.47 -6.52 3.99
C GLN A 151 1.75 -6.05 5.25
N LYS A 152 1.79 -4.73 5.54
CA LYS A 152 1.11 -4.14 6.69
C LYS A 152 -0.40 -4.39 6.64
N LEU A 153 -1.01 -4.26 5.47
CA LEU A 153 -2.43 -4.57 5.28
C LEU A 153 -2.73 -6.05 5.51
N LYS A 154 -1.87 -6.94 5.05
CA LYS A 154 -2.01 -8.39 5.25
C LYS A 154 -1.92 -8.77 6.73
N GLU A 155 -0.96 -8.20 7.45
CA GLU A 155 -0.78 -8.38 8.89
C GLU A 155 -2.01 -7.88 9.66
N GLN A 156 -2.46 -6.65 9.35
CA GLN A 156 -3.69 -6.09 9.92
C GLN A 156 -4.88 -7.01 9.67
N LYS A 157 -5.10 -7.46 8.42
CA LYS A 157 -6.21 -8.38 8.11
C LYS A 157 -6.12 -9.69 8.88
N ALA A 158 -4.92 -10.24 9.05
CA ALA A 158 -4.72 -11.45 9.84
C ALA A 158 -5.01 -11.23 11.33
N GLU A 159 -4.65 -10.07 11.88
CA GLU A 159 -4.97 -9.67 13.25
C GLU A 159 -6.49 -9.48 13.44
N TRP A 160 -7.13 -8.74 12.54
CA TRP A 160 -8.58 -8.55 12.52
C TRP A 160 -9.33 -9.89 12.47
N ALA A 161 -8.88 -10.84 11.65
CA ALA A 161 -9.48 -12.17 11.57
C ALA A 161 -9.33 -12.97 12.88
N LYS A 162 -8.20 -12.81 13.61
CA LYS A 162 -8.01 -13.43 14.93
C LYS A 162 -8.97 -12.83 15.96
N ILE A 163 -9.11 -11.51 15.96
CA ILE A 163 -10.02 -10.77 16.85
C ILE A 163 -11.47 -11.17 16.57
N GLU A 164 -11.88 -11.18 15.31
CA GLU A 164 -13.21 -11.63 14.86
C GLU A 164 -13.48 -13.06 15.35
N LYS A 165 -12.56 -13.99 15.14
CA LYS A 165 -12.69 -15.38 15.63
C LYS A 165 -12.85 -15.43 17.15
N LYS A 166 -12.07 -14.65 17.90
CA LYS A 166 -12.16 -14.57 19.37
C LYS A 166 -13.54 -14.08 19.82
N TYR A 167 -14.08 -13.05 19.20
CA TYR A 167 -15.39 -12.51 19.58
C TYR A 167 -16.55 -13.40 19.16
N ILE A 168 -16.48 -14.04 17.99
CA ILE A 168 -17.47 -15.05 17.57
C ILE A 168 -17.46 -16.23 18.56
N GLN A 169 -16.29 -16.69 19.00
CA GLN A 169 -16.18 -17.75 20.01
C GLN A 169 -16.76 -17.33 21.37
N LYS A 170 -16.57 -16.07 21.78
CA LYS A 170 -17.01 -15.56 23.09
C LYS A 170 -18.51 -15.23 23.14
N TYR A 171 -19.06 -14.64 22.08
CA TYR A 171 -20.42 -14.07 22.08
C TYR A 171 -21.40 -14.75 21.12
N GLY A 172 -20.89 -15.65 20.26
CA GLY A 172 -21.65 -16.22 19.16
C GLY A 172 -21.71 -15.29 17.94
N LYS A 173 -21.99 -15.91 16.78
CA LYS A 173 -21.99 -15.21 15.49
C LYS A 173 -23.05 -14.11 15.41
N GLU A 174 -24.27 -14.38 15.87
CA GLU A 174 -25.37 -13.39 15.80
C GLU A 174 -25.08 -12.13 16.61
N THR A 175 -24.60 -12.30 17.85
CA THR A 175 -24.21 -11.18 18.71
C THR A 175 -23.07 -10.40 18.07
N TYR A 176 -22.03 -11.08 17.59
CA TYR A 176 -20.90 -10.42 16.94
C TYR A 176 -21.32 -9.66 15.67
N ASP A 177 -22.23 -10.21 14.86
CA ASP A 177 -22.77 -9.53 13.67
C ASP A 177 -23.52 -8.23 14.05
N LYS A 178 -24.14 -8.16 15.23
CA LYS A 178 -24.74 -6.93 15.76
C LYS A 178 -23.68 -5.92 16.19
N LEU A 179 -22.67 -6.38 16.95
CA LEU A 179 -21.56 -5.53 17.40
C LEU A 179 -20.81 -4.92 16.20
N LYS A 180 -20.46 -5.72 15.20
CA LYS A 180 -19.76 -5.28 13.98
C LYS A 180 -20.52 -4.21 13.19
N LYS A 181 -21.84 -4.14 13.34
CA LYS A 181 -22.72 -3.14 12.68
C LYS A 181 -22.93 -1.88 13.51
N GLY A 182 -22.36 -1.79 14.71
CA GLY A 182 -22.55 -0.64 15.58
C GLY A 182 -23.86 -0.66 16.38
N TYR A 183 -24.48 -1.83 16.58
CA TYR A 183 -25.71 -1.92 17.38
C TYR A 183 -25.45 -2.05 18.88
N TYR A 184 -26.27 -1.35 19.66
CA TYR A 184 -26.33 -1.42 21.12
C TYR A 184 -27.72 -1.83 21.60
N TRP A 185 -27.81 -2.47 22.76
CA TRP A 185 -29.08 -2.93 23.34
C TRP A 185 -28.99 -3.07 24.87
N ILE A 186 -30.13 -2.92 25.55
CA ILE A 186 -30.21 -3.08 27.01
C ILE A 186 -29.72 -4.47 27.43
N GLY A 187 -28.84 -4.49 28.42
CA GLY A 187 -28.21 -5.70 28.96
C GLY A 187 -26.86 -6.06 28.33
N MET A 188 -26.42 -5.37 27.26
CA MET A 188 -25.07 -5.55 26.72
C MET A 188 -24.00 -5.10 27.73
N THR A 189 -22.81 -5.68 27.66
CA THR A 189 -21.70 -5.29 28.55
C THR A 189 -20.95 -4.07 28.03
N GLU A 190 -20.18 -3.42 28.89
CA GLU A 190 -19.22 -2.36 28.51
C GLU A 190 -18.29 -2.82 27.37
N GLU A 191 -17.73 -4.03 27.47
CA GLU A 191 -16.87 -4.60 26.42
C GLU A 191 -17.61 -4.73 25.09
N MET A 192 -18.87 -5.17 25.10
CA MET A 192 -19.70 -5.21 23.89
C MET A 192 -19.91 -3.80 23.34
N ALA A 193 -20.16 -2.81 24.20
CA ALA A 193 -20.35 -1.43 23.77
C ALA A 193 -19.08 -0.87 23.12
N THR A 194 -17.90 -1.14 23.70
CA THR A 194 -16.62 -0.74 23.10
C THR A 194 -16.33 -1.44 21.77
N ILE A 195 -16.66 -2.73 21.64
CA ILE A 195 -16.53 -3.44 20.36
C ILE A 195 -17.44 -2.83 19.29
N SER A 196 -18.64 -2.41 19.69
CA SER A 196 -19.67 -1.92 18.78
C SER A 196 -19.47 -0.45 18.37
N LEU A 197 -19.22 0.43 19.34
CA LEU A 197 -19.24 1.88 19.17
C LEU A 197 -17.84 2.52 19.29
N GLY A 198 -16.83 1.75 19.69
CA GLY A 198 -15.51 2.28 20.02
C GLY A 198 -15.45 2.83 21.45
N MET A 199 -14.39 3.59 21.74
CA MET A 199 -14.27 4.25 23.04
C MET A 199 -15.19 5.48 23.09
N PRO A 200 -15.89 5.71 24.21
CA PRO A 200 -16.63 6.95 24.40
C PRO A 200 -15.68 8.16 24.46
N ASN A 201 -16.21 9.34 24.17
CA ASN A 201 -15.50 10.60 24.30
C ASN A 201 -15.21 10.91 25.78
N ASP A 202 -16.14 10.57 26.67
CA ASP A 202 -16.02 10.77 28.12
C ASP A 202 -16.84 9.73 28.90
N VAL A 203 -16.45 9.48 30.15
CA VAL A 203 -17.10 8.54 31.07
C VAL A 203 -17.26 9.17 32.45
N ASN A 204 -18.50 9.46 32.82
CA ASN A 204 -18.85 9.89 34.18
C ASN A 204 -19.15 8.66 35.04
N ARG A 205 -18.33 8.41 36.06
CA ARG A 205 -18.41 7.20 36.89
C ARG A 205 -18.69 7.52 38.36
N THR A 206 -19.70 6.88 38.93
CA THR A 206 -20.07 6.98 40.35
C THR A 206 -20.06 5.60 41.00
N VAL A 207 -19.51 5.51 42.23
CA VAL A 207 -19.51 4.28 43.03
C VAL A 207 -20.16 4.55 44.37
N GLY A 208 -21.13 3.72 44.74
CA GLY A 208 -21.82 3.80 46.03
C GLY A 208 -22.13 2.42 46.60
N SER A 209 -22.82 2.38 47.75
CA SER A 209 -23.28 1.13 48.36
C SER A 209 -24.27 0.35 47.47
N TRP A 210 -24.88 1.03 46.51
CA TRP A 210 -25.81 0.50 45.51
C TRP A 210 -25.10 -0.03 44.23
N GLY A 211 -23.77 0.03 44.17
CA GLY A 211 -22.98 -0.49 43.05
C GLY A 211 -22.29 0.61 42.23
N VAL A 212 -21.98 0.28 40.98
CA VAL A 212 -21.28 1.16 40.03
C VAL A 212 -22.27 1.66 38.98
N HIS A 213 -22.29 2.98 38.78
CA HIS A 213 -23.08 3.65 37.75
C HIS A 213 -22.15 4.42 36.83
N GLU A 214 -22.30 4.25 35.52
CA GLU A 214 -21.50 4.95 34.52
C GLU A 214 -22.38 5.56 33.44
N GLN A 215 -22.05 6.78 33.03
CA GLN A 215 -22.59 7.40 31.82
C GLN A 215 -21.45 7.55 30.82
N TRP A 216 -21.59 6.88 29.68
CA TRP A 216 -20.66 6.97 28.56
C TRP A 216 -21.21 7.96 27.54
N ILE A 217 -20.39 8.94 27.17
CA ILE A 217 -20.76 10.05 26.29
C ILE A 217 -20.14 9.82 24.91
N TYR A 218 -20.97 9.72 23.89
CA TYR A 218 -20.57 9.77 22.47
C TYR A 218 -21.13 11.05 21.83
N ASP A 219 -20.78 11.32 20.57
CA ASP A 219 -21.19 12.56 19.88
C ASP A 219 -22.71 12.78 19.89
N ASN A 220 -23.50 11.72 19.65
CA ASN A 220 -24.96 11.80 19.50
C ASN A 220 -25.73 10.83 20.40
N ILE A 221 -25.05 10.11 21.30
CA ILE A 221 -25.67 9.05 22.10
C ILE A 221 -25.04 9.03 23.50
N TYR A 222 -25.88 8.85 24.51
CA TYR A 222 -25.47 8.59 25.89
C TYR A 222 -25.89 7.18 26.28
N LEU A 223 -24.96 6.41 26.83
CA LEU A 223 -25.22 5.07 27.35
C LEU A 223 -25.08 5.08 28.88
N TYR A 224 -26.05 4.52 29.59
CA TYR A 224 -26.05 4.44 31.05
C TYR A 224 -25.86 2.99 31.49
N PHE A 225 -24.78 2.71 32.21
CA PHE A 225 -24.43 1.36 32.68
C PHE A 225 -24.66 1.23 34.17
N GLU A 226 -25.19 0.07 34.53
CA GLU A 226 -25.41 -0.40 35.90
C GLU A 226 -24.60 -1.67 36.12
N ASN A 227 -23.56 -1.57 36.95
CA ASN A 227 -22.66 -2.69 37.27
C ASN A 227 -22.13 -3.41 36.00
N GLY A 228 -21.70 -2.64 35.00
CA GLY A 228 -21.12 -3.16 33.77
C GLY A 228 -22.12 -3.60 32.69
N LYS A 229 -23.42 -3.36 32.89
CA LYS A 229 -24.46 -3.68 31.90
C LYS A 229 -25.27 -2.45 31.52
N LEU A 230 -25.50 -2.27 30.22
CA LEU A 230 -26.30 -1.16 29.70
C LEU A 230 -27.73 -1.24 30.24
N SER A 231 -28.16 -0.24 31.01
CA SER A 231 -29.48 -0.19 31.64
C SER A 231 -30.45 0.74 30.90
N SER A 232 -29.94 1.83 30.31
CA SER A 232 -30.71 2.76 29.47
C SER A 232 -29.79 3.53 28.51
N TYR A 233 -30.39 4.24 27.55
CA TYR A 233 -29.66 5.11 26.63
C TYR A 233 -30.52 6.30 26.22
N GLN A 234 -29.88 7.37 25.76
CA GLN A 234 -30.50 8.58 25.23
C GLN A 234 -29.88 8.92 23.88
N ASN A 235 -30.71 9.20 22.88
CA ASN A 235 -30.35 9.52 21.50
C ASN A 235 -31.16 10.69 20.95
#